data_AF-A0A7X7M6C3-F1
#
_entry.id   AF-A0A7X7M6C3-F1
#
_cell.length_a   1.000
_cell.length_b   1.000
_cell.length_c   1.000
_cell.angle_alpha   90.00
_cell.angle_beta   90.00
_cell.angle_gamma   90.00
#
_symmetry.space_group_name_H-M   'P 1'
#
loop_
_entity.id
_entity.type
_entity.pdbx_description
1 polymer ?
#
loop_
_entity_poly.entity_id
_entity_poly.type
_entity_poly.pdbx_seq_one_letter_code
_entity_poly.pdbx_strand_id
1 'polypeptide(L)'
;MGLLLSGRAIFLRQLWKGWRHGCIVPRDLLIDPTSACNLRCRGCWAADYGREDQLSFDELDRIFDQCEELLLTDILMTGGEPLLRK
;
A
#
# COMPACT_ATOMS: atom_id res chain seq x y z
N MET A 1 -4.32 12.55 16.08
CA MET A 1 -5.48 12.46 16.99
C MET A 1 -6.62 11.78 16.24
N GLY A 2 -6.75 10.46 16.31
CA GLY A 2 -7.79 9.75 15.55
C GLY A 2 -7.78 8.22 15.53
N LEU A 3 -7.11 7.53 16.46
CA LEU A 3 -6.95 6.06 16.42
C LEU A 3 -7.88 5.32 17.40
N LEU A 4 -9.16 5.70 17.43
CA LEU A 4 -10.21 4.99 18.17
C LEU A 4 -11.53 4.92 17.38
N LEU A 5 -11.48 4.84 16.05
CA LEU A 5 -12.67 4.45 15.31
C LEU A 5 -12.78 2.92 15.38
N SER A 6 -13.88 2.43 15.97
CA SER A 6 -14.20 1.01 15.93
C SER A 6 -14.24 0.53 14.47
N GLY A 7 -13.87 -0.72 14.20
CA GLY A 7 -13.87 -1.26 12.84
C GLY A 7 -15.21 -1.10 12.10
N ARG A 8 -16.32 -1.03 12.83
CA ARG A 8 -17.67 -0.73 12.28
C ARG A 8 -17.78 0.70 11.77
N ALA A 9 -17.21 1.68 12.47
CA ALA A 9 -17.23 3.08 12.05
C ALA A 9 -16.36 3.32 10.80
N ILE A 10 -15.20 2.65 10.71
CA ILE A 10 -14.35 2.67 9.51
C ILE A 10 -15.12 2.12 8.30
N PHE A 11 -15.71 0.93 8.46
CA PHE A 11 -16.46 0.28 7.39
C PHE A 11 -17.62 1.13 6.86
N LEU A 12 -18.42 1.73 7.74
CA LEU A 12 -19.52 2.61 7.32
C LEU A 12 -19.05 3.84 6.53
N ARG A 13 -17.90 4.42 6.92
CA ARG A 13 -17.30 5.56 6.20
C ARG A 13 -16.76 5.14 4.84
N GLN A 14 -16.13 3.97 4.74
CA GLN A 14 -15.68 3.41 3.47
C GLN A 14 -16.87 3.14 2.52
N LEU A 15 -17.98 2.58 3.02
CA LEU A 15 -19.20 2.38 2.23
C LEU A 15 -19.75 3.71 1.69
N TRP A 16 -19.81 4.74 2.54
CA TRP A 16 -20.28 6.06 2.11
C TRP A 16 -19.36 6.69 1.05
N LYS A 17 -18.04 6.63 1.25
CA LYS A 17 -17.05 7.09 0.25
C LYS A 17 -17.23 6.33 -1.07
N GLY A 18 -17.37 5.01 -1.00
CA GLY A 18 -17.55 4.19 -2.19
C GLY A 18 -18.83 4.53 -2.95
N TRP A 19 -19.95 4.70 -2.25
CA TRP A 19 -21.21 5.15 -2.85
C TRP A 19 -21.08 6.54 -3.49
N ARG A 20 -20.44 7.50 -2.80
CA ARG A 20 -20.22 8.87 -3.30
C ARG A 20 -19.39 8.91 -4.59
N HIS A 21 -18.37 8.06 -4.70
CA HIS A 21 -17.45 8.04 -5.83
C HIS A 21 -17.79 6.96 -6.88
N GLY A 22 -18.82 6.16 -6.65
CA GLY A 22 -19.23 5.08 -7.56
C GLY A 22 -18.19 3.95 -7.66
N CYS A 23 -17.38 3.74 -6.63
CA CYS A 23 -16.31 2.74 -6.62
C CYS A 23 -16.20 2.04 -5.25
N ILE A 24 -15.44 0.94 -5.17
CA ILE A 24 -15.18 0.27 -3.89
C ILE A 24 -13.90 0.85 -3.31
N VAL A 25 -13.95 1.29 -2.05
CA VAL A 25 -12.75 1.68 -1.31
C VAL A 25 -12.00 0.41 -0.90
N PRO A 26 -10.72 0.26 -1.26
CA PRO A 26 -9.94 -0.91 -0.87
C PRO A 26 -9.72 -0.93 0.65
N ARG A 27 -9.51 -2.13 1.20
CA ARG A 27 -9.12 -2.32 2.60
C ARG A 27 -7.60 -2.23 2.76
N ASP A 28 -6.90 -2.83 1.81
CA ASP A 28 -5.47 -3.10 1.88
C ASP A 28 -4.74 -2.40 0.73
N LEU A 29 -3.56 -1.88 1.00
CA LEU A 29 -2.60 -1.46 -0.02
C LEU A 29 -1.51 -2.53 -0.13
N LEU A 30 -1.29 -3.03 -1.34
CA LEU A 30 -0.09 -3.77 -1.70
C LEU A 30 0.86 -2.81 -2.42
N ILE A 31 2.06 -2.62 -1.91
CA ILE A 31 3.03 -1.67 -2.46
C ILE A 31 4.43 -2.26 -2.49
N ASP A 32 5.14 -2.01 -3.59
CA ASP A 32 6.53 -2.41 -3.78
C ASP A 32 7.41 -1.16 -3.61
N PRO A 33 8.05 -0.94 -2.45
CA PRO A 33 8.91 0.23 -2.26
C PRO A 33 10.14 0.19 -3.19
N THR A 34 10.54 -1.02 -3.57
CA THR A 34 11.66 -1.28 -4.47
C THR A 34 11.47 -2.60 -5.21
N SER A 35 11.93 -2.65 -6.46
CA SER A 35 12.09 -3.89 -7.24
C SER A 35 13.45 -4.55 -7.00
N ALA A 36 14.36 -3.91 -6.25
CA ALA A 36 15.64 -4.48 -5.89
C ALA A 36 15.48 -5.66 -4.92
N CYS A 37 16.18 -6.76 -5.17
CA CYS A 37 16.15 -7.95 -4.33
C CYS A 37 17.54 -8.56 -4.21
N ASN A 38 17.91 -9.07 -3.04
CA ASN A 38 19.16 -9.80 -2.78
C ASN A 38 19.05 -11.31 -3.08
N LEU A 39 17.87 -11.79 -3.48
CA LEU A 39 17.59 -13.19 -3.79
C LEU A 39 17.22 -13.39 -5.28
N ARG A 40 17.14 -14.67 -5.66
CA ARG A 40 16.78 -15.16 -7.01
C ARG A 40 15.85 -16.37 -6.91
N CYS A 41 14.72 -16.18 -6.22
CA CYS A 41 13.77 -17.25 -5.93
C CYS A 41 13.16 -17.83 -7.22
N ARG A 42 13.03 -19.16 -7.30
CA ARG A 42 12.32 -19.82 -8.41
C ARG A 42 10.83 -19.51 -8.29
N GLY A 43 10.21 -19.05 -9.38
CA GLY A 43 8.79 -18.67 -9.39
C GLY A 43 8.48 -17.32 -8.75
N CYS A 44 9.47 -16.45 -8.57
CA CYS A 44 9.22 -15.09 -8.07
C CYS A 44 8.47 -14.26 -9.13
N TRP A 45 7.33 -13.69 -8.74
CA TRP A 45 6.52 -12.84 -9.61
C TRP A 45 7.18 -11.50 -10.00
N ALA A 46 8.13 -11.02 -9.19
CA ALA A 46 8.79 -9.73 -9.31
C ALA A 46 10.20 -9.88 -9.92
N ALA A 47 10.58 -11.09 -10.34
CA ALA A 47 11.90 -11.35 -10.92
C ALA A 47 12.13 -10.61 -12.24
N ASP A 48 11.04 -10.35 -12.98
CA ASP A 48 11.04 -9.71 -14.29
C ASP A 48 10.92 -8.18 -14.20
N TYR A 49 10.77 -7.62 -13.00
CA TYR A 49 10.75 -6.17 -12.81
C TYR A 49 12.15 -5.58 -13.04
N GLY A 50 12.21 -4.35 -13.53
CA GLY A 50 13.44 -3.59 -13.57
C GLY A 50 13.96 -3.42 -12.14
N ARG A 51 15.16 -3.91 -11.82
CA ARG A 51 15.70 -3.87 -10.43
C ARG A 51 16.08 -2.46 -9.94
N GLU A 52 15.78 -1.44 -10.74
CA GLU A 52 16.13 -0.04 -10.49
C GLU A 52 14.96 0.78 -9.96
N ASP A 53 13.73 0.26 -10.02
CA ASP A 53 12.55 0.98 -9.53
C ASP A 53 12.61 1.13 -8.01
N GLN A 54 12.57 2.39 -7.53
CA GLN A 54 12.56 2.75 -6.13
C GLN A 54 11.65 3.94 -5.90
N LEU A 55 10.73 3.80 -4.94
CA LEU A 55 9.94 4.93 -4.46
C LEU A 55 10.77 5.75 -3.46
N SER A 56 10.73 7.07 -3.61
CA SER A 56 11.26 7.98 -2.60
C SER A 56 10.39 7.96 -1.34
N PHE A 57 10.96 8.35 -0.20
CA PHE A 57 10.17 8.50 1.03
C PHE A 57 9.04 9.50 0.87
N ASP A 58 9.26 10.61 0.15
CA ASP A 58 8.23 11.61 -0.12
C ASP A 58 7.06 11.06 -0.95
N GLU A 59 7.31 10.08 -1.83
CA GLU A 59 6.25 9.40 -2.57
C GLU A 59 5.50 8.40 -1.69
N LEU A 60 6.22 7.63 -0.87
CA LEU A 60 5.63 6.70 0.07
C LEU A 60 4.73 7.43 1.08
N ASP A 61 5.22 8.53 1.68
CA ASP A 61 4.45 9.35 2.61
C ASP A 61 3.18 9.89 1.94
N ARG A 62 3.30 10.45 0.73
CA ARG A 62 2.12 10.92 -0.04
C ARG A 62 1.11 9.81 -0.34
N ILE A 63 1.57 8.57 -0.57
CA ILE A 63 0.69 7.42 -0.79
C ILE A 63 0.02 7.01 0.53
N PHE A 64 0.75 7.01 1.64
CA PHE A 64 0.23 6.62 2.95
C PHE A 64 -0.75 7.64 3.52
N ASP A 65 -0.53 8.94 3.27
CA ASP A 65 -1.50 9.99 3.57
C ASP A 65 -2.84 9.72 2.85
N GLN A 66 -2.80 9.37 1.56
CA GLN A 66 -4.00 9.00 0.81
C GLN A 66 -4.67 7.73 1.38
N CYS A 67 -3.89 6.77 1.85
CA CYS A 67 -4.42 5.57 2.50
C CYS A 67 -5.15 5.91 3.80
N GLU A 68 -4.60 6.80 4.62
CA GLU A 68 -5.24 7.28 5.85
C GLU A 68 -6.53 8.02 5.54
N GLU A 69 -6.55 8.91 4.53
CA GLU A 69 -7.75 9.63 4.09
C GLU A 69 -8.87 8.69 3.63
N LEU A 70 -8.50 7.57 3.00
CA LEU A 70 -9.42 6.52 2.54
C LEU A 70 -9.75 5.49 3.62
N LEU A 71 -9.11 5.58 4.79
CA LEU A 71 -9.29 4.67 5.92
C LEU A 71 -8.88 3.23 5.60
N LEU A 72 -7.84 3.02 4.80
CA LEU A 72 -7.24 1.69 4.64
C LEU A 72 -6.67 1.21 5.98
N THR A 73 -6.79 -0.08 6.25
CA THR A 73 -6.39 -0.66 7.55
C THR A 73 -5.07 -1.39 7.51
N ASP A 74 -4.65 -1.81 6.31
CA ASP A 74 -3.50 -2.70 6.14
C ASP A 74 -2.64 -2.23 4.96
N ILE A 75 -1.32 -2.20 5.18
CA ILE A 75 -0.34 -1.88 4.15
C ILE A 75 0.67 -3.02 4.12
N LEU A 76 0.77 -3.70 2.97
CA LEU A 76 1.66 -4.80 2.73
C LEU A 76 2.81 -4.30 1.85
N MET A 77 4.01 -4.24 2.44
CA MET A 77 5.23 -3.92 1.71
C MET A 77 5.79 -5.19 1.05
N THR A 78 5.86 -5.19 -0.27
CA THR A 78 6.26 -6.34 -1.11
C THR A 78 7.31 -5.96 -2.17
N GLY A 79 7.28 -6.59 -3.34
CA GLY A 79 8.17 -6.31 -4.47
C GLY A 79 9.38 -7.21 -4.49
N GLY A 80 10.56 -6.60 -4.52
CA GLY A 80 11.83 -7.28 -4.30
C GLY A 80 12.02 -7.65 -2.83
N GLU A 81 13.13 -7.23 -2.24
CA GLU A 81 13.31 -7.25 -0.79
C GLU A 81 13.07 -5.83 -0.26
N PRO A 82 11.94 -5.55 0.42
CA PRO A 82 11.54 -4.19 0.80
C PRO A 82 12.62 -3.41 1.54
N LEU A 83 13.41 -4.09 2.38
CA LEU A 83 14.45 -3.47 3.20
C LEU A 83 15.73 -3.09 2.42
N LEU A 84 15.79 -3.35 1.12
CA LEU A 84 16.87 -2.89 0.24
C LEU A 84 16.62 -1.54 -0.42
N ARG A 85 15.42 -0.96 -0.23
CA ARG A 85 15.09 0.39 -0.73
C ARG A 85 16.07 1.40 -0.14
N LYS A 86 16.72 2.20 -0.99
CA LYS A 86 17.70 3.21 -0.56
C LYS A 86 17.06 4.59 -0.53
#